data_AF-A0A077MF51-F1
#
_entry.id   AF-A0A077MF51-F1
#
_cell.length_a   1.000
_cell.length_b   1.000
_cell.length_c   1.000
_cell.angle_alpha   90.00
_cell.angle_beta   90.00
_cell.angle_gamma   90.00
#
_symmetry.space_group_name_H-M   'P 1'
#
loop_
_entity.id
_entity.type
_entity.pdbx_description
1 polymer ?
#
loop_
_entity_poly.entity_id
_entity_poly.type
_entity_poly.pdbx_seq_one_letter_code
_entity_poly.pdbx_strand_id
1 'polypeptide(L)' 'MTATLHLEVHPGDGGLDAESFAAQLADAIAVYANGTVTTAGRVLHVHCL' A
#
# COMPACT_ATOMS: atom_id res chain seq x y z
N MET A 1 -0.24 -24.20 -2.30
CA MET A 1 -1.00 -23.22 -1.53
C MET A 1 -0.27 -21.90 -1.69
N THR A 2 -0.77 -20.98 -2.50
CA THR A 2 -0.27 -19.60 -2.56
C THR A 2 -0.68 -18.91 -1.27
N ALA A 3 0.28 -18.40 -0.52
CA ALA A 3 0.01 -17.64 0.70
C ALA A 3 -0.31 -16.20 0.30
N THR A 4 -1.54 -15.78 0.53
CA THR A 4 -1.95 -14.38 0.35
C THR A 4 -1.33 -13.54 1.45
N LEU A 5 -0.54 -12.54 1.07
CA LEU A 5 0.10 -11.60 1.99
C LEU A 5 -0.68 -10.28 2.00
N HIS A 6 -0.84 -9.70 3.18
CA HIS A 6 -1.43 -8.38 3.35
C HIS A 6 -0.40 -7.43 3.96
N LEU A 7 -0.17 -6.30 3.30
CA LEU A 7 0.77 -5.27 3.73
C LEU A 7 0.02 -3.98 4.04
N GLU A 8 0.50 -3.27 5.05
CA GLU A 8 -0.02 -1.96 5.41
C GLU A 8 1.06 -0.90 5.23
N VAL A 9 0.75 0.14 4.48
CA VAL A 9 1.60 1.31 4.30
C VAL A 9 1.02 2.45 5.11
N HIS A 10 1.80 2.92 6.07
CA HIS A 10 1.45 4.02 6.96
C HIS A 10 2.28 5.25 6.57
N PRO A 11 1.67 6.36 6.14
CA PRO A 11 2.42 7.58 5.86
C PRO A 11 3.02 8.14 7.15
N GLY A 12 4.30 8.48 7.10
CA GLY A 12 5.00 9.14 8.19
C GLY A 12 4.67 10.63 8.28
N ASP A 13 5.50 11.37 9.02
CA ASP A 13 5.39 12.82 9.12
C ASP A 13 5.86 13.50 7.82
N GLY A 14 5.14 14.54 7.39
CA GLY A 14 5.37 15.22 6.11
C GLY A 14 4.09 15.66 5.39
N GLY A 15 2.91 15.39 5.98
CA GLY A 15 1.63 15.84 5.43
C GLY A 15 1.33 15.19 4.08
N LEU A 16 0.89 16.00 3.12
CA LEU A 16 0.47 15.54 1.80
C LEU A 16 1.59 14.87 1.00
N ASP A 17 2.85 15.28 1.19
CA ASP A 17 3.99 14.68 0.50
C ASP A 17 4.24 13.25 0.99
N ALA A 18 4.17 13.04 2.31
CA ALA A 18 4.29 11.71 2.90
C ALA A 18 3.13 10.79 2.49
N GLU A 19 1.91 11.33 2.40
CA GLU A 19 0.73 10.59 1.91
C GLU A 19 0.86 10.22 0.43
N SER A 20 1.35 11.15 -0.39
CA SER A 20 1.57 10.91 -1.82
C SER A 20 2.65 9.86 -2.07
N PHE A 21 3.75 9.92 -1.30
CA PHE A 21 4.81 8.92 -1.36
C PHE A 21 4.32 7.54 -0.91
N ALA A 22 3.57 7.46 0.20
CA ALA A 22 2.99 6.22 0.68
C ALA A 22 2.05 5.58 -0.37
N ALA A 23 1.26 6.40 -1.06
CA ALA A 23 0.40 5.94 -2.15
C ALA A 23 1.21 5.36 -3.33
N GLN A 24 2.22 6.08 -3.81
CA GLN A 24 3.09 5.62 -4.90
C GLN A 24 3.81 4.30 -4.54
N LEU A 25 4.24 4.16 -3.30
CA LEU A 25 4.87 2.94 -2.80
C LEU A 25 3.87 1.76 -2.78
N ALA A 26 2.68 1.97 -2.24
CA ALA A 26 1.64 0.93 -2.20
C ALA A 26 1.27 0.45 -3.60
N ASP A 27 1.12 1.38 -4.55
CA ASP A 27 0.84 1.08 -5.96
C ASP A 27 1.98 0.28 -6.61
N ALA A 28 3.24 0.68 -6.38
CA ALA A 28 4.39 -0.05 -6.92
C ALA A 28 4.46 -1.50 -6.39
N ILE A 29 4.19 -1.70 -5.10
CA ILE A 29 4.12 -3.04 -4.49
C ILE A 29 2.99 -3.85 -5.13
N ALA A 30 1.79 -3.27 -5.25
CA ALA A 30 0.63 -3.94 -5.84
C ALA A 30 0.89 -4.37 -7.29
N VAL A 31 1.49 -3.50 -8.11
CA VAL A 31 1.86 -3.83 -9.50
C VAL A 31 2.84 -5.02 -9.54
N TYR A 32 3.88 -4.99 -8.71
CA TYR A 32 4.88 -6.06 -8.69
C TYR A 32 4.30 -7.39 -8.20
N ALA A 33 3.46 -7.35 -7.15
CA ALA A 33 2.86 -8.51 -6.52
C ALA A 33 1.56 -8.99 -7.20
N ASN A 34 1.18 -8.38 -8.33
CA ASN A 34 -0.12 -8.60 -8.99
C ASN A 34 -1.31 -8.50 -8.00
N GLY A 35 -1.21 -7.55 -7.09
CA GLY A 35 -2.16 -7.29 -6.01
C GLY A 35 -3.06 -6.08 -6.25
N THR A 36 -3.83 -5.72 -5.23
CA THR A 36 -4.69 -4.52 -5.24
C THR A 36 -4.44 -3.66 -4.01
N VAL A 37 -4.68 -2.35 -4.14
CA VAL A 37 -4.60 -1.40 -3.02
C VAL A 37 -6.01 -0.95 -2.62
N THR A 38 -6.25 -0.90 -1.31
CA THR A 38 -7.45 -0.30 -0.70
C THR A 38 -7.04 0.69 0.38
N THR A 39 -7.88 1.68 0.67
CA THR A 39 -7.55 2.74 1.64
C THR A 39 -8.54 2.74 2.80
N ALA A 40 -8.04 2.74 4.03
CA ALA A 40 -8.84 2.86 5.25
C ALA A 40 -8.29 4.02 6.10
N GLY A 41 -8.92 5.18 5.99
CA GLY A 41 -8.42 6.41 6.61
C GLY A 41 -7.07 6.81 5.99
N ARG A 42 -6.01 6.83 6.78
CA ARG A 42 -4.64 7.17 6.34
C ARG A 42 -3.79 5.95 6.01
N VAL A 43 -4.30 4.74 6.16
CA VAL A 43 -3.55 3.50 5.91
C VAL A 43 -3.89 2.95 4.53
N LEU A 44 -2.87 2.59 3.76
CA LEU A 44 -3.04 1.87 2.50
C LEU A 44 -2.79 0.39 2.71
N HIS A 45 -3.72 -0.42 2.27
CA HIS A 45 -3.75 -1.87 2.42
C HIS A 45 -3.47 -2.52 1.06
N VAL A 46 -2.38 -3.26 0.96
CA VAL A 46 -1.99 -3.99 -0.26
C VAL A 46 -2.31 -5.48 -0.09
N HIS A 47 -3.14 -6.00 -0.98
CA HIS A 47 -3.57 -7.40 -1.02
C HIS A 47 -2.84 -8.14 -2.14
N CYS A 48 -1.89 -9.00 -1.79
CA CYS A 48 -1.08 -9.75 -2.75
C CYS A 48 -1.65 -11.15 -3.02
N LEU A 49 -1.55 -11.64 -4.26
CA LEU A 49 -2.06 -12.95 -4.71
C LEU A 49 -1.04 -14.09 -4.62
#